data_AF-A0A1H1ND36-F1
#
_entry.id   AF-A0A1H1ND36-F1
#
_cell.length_a   1.000
_cell.length_b   1.000
_cell.length_c   1.000
_cell.angle_alpha   90.00
_cell.angle_beta   90.00
_cell.angle_gamma   90.00
#
_symmetry.space_group_name_H-M   'P 1'
#
loop_
_entity.id
_entity.type
_entity.pdbx_description
1 polymer ?
#
loop_
_entity_poly.entity_id
_entity_poly.type
_entity_poly.pdbx_seq_one_letter_code
_entity_poly.pdbx_strand_id
1 'polypeptide(L)'
;MSPTPLRFLAVLAFGVSLLSGCTPAPESTPTPSPAFTSEEEAFAAAEATFSEYIDALNRVDTRDPETFERLFELSSGTVESADRKNFSRMHAEGQVLAGETRITFFEGKASESPFERIRASACLDVSNVRITNQDGSSGVSPDRPGVYALALILLADPNGALTVDSADPIEDVPCPGL
;
A
#
# COMPACT_ATOMS: atom_id res chain seq x y z
N MET A 1 -52.78 14.19 81.19
CA MET A 1 -53.23 12.80 81.42
C MET A 1 -52.60 11.91 80.37
N SER A 2 -51.78 10.92 80.77
CA SER A 2 -51.63 9.63 80.06
C SER A 2 -53.02 8.97 79.85
N PRO A 3 -53.22 7.88 79.06
CA PRO A 3 -52.25 6.93 78.49
C PRO A 3 -52.57 6.40 77.05
N THR A 4 -51.68 5.52 76.57
CA THR A 4 -51.72 4.36 75.62
C THR A 4 -53.12 3.70 75.36
N PRO A 5 -53.36 2.76 74.38
CA PRO A 5 -52.44 2.02 73.47
C PRO A 5 -52.96 1.61 72.05
N LEU A 6 -52.10 0.87 71.32
CA LEU A 6 -52.38 -0.30 70.46
C LEU A 6 -52.76 -0.11 68.97
N ARG A 7 -52.03 -0.87 68.13
CA ARG A 7 -52.45 -1.61 66.91
C ARG A 7 -51.93 -1.18 65.53
N PHE A 8 -51.24 -2.16 64.93
CA PHE A 8 -51.38 -2.68 63.56
C PHE A 8 -50.53 -2.13 62.40
N LEU A 9 -49.85 -3.10 61.77
CA LEU A 9 -49.63 -3.32 60.34
C LEU A 9 -48.68 -2.39 59.56
N ALA A 10 -47.46 -2.93 59.42
CA ALA A 10 -46.59 -2.99 58.25
C ALA A 10 -46.92 -2.07 57.06
N VAL A 11 -45.92 -1.24 56.76
CA VAL A 11 -45.82 -0.23 55.72
C VAL A 11 -46.02 -0.82 54.32
N LEU A 12 -46.95 -0.22 53.57
CA LEU A 12 -47.15 -0.39 52.14
C LEU A 12 -46.67 0.89 51.43
N ALA A 13 -45.55 0.83 50.71
CA ALA A 13 -45.22 1.80 49.65
C ALA A 13 -44.17 1.19 48.71
N PHE A 14 -44.65 0.69 47.58
CA PHE A 14 -43.85 0.23 46.45
C PHE A 14 -43.30 1.47 45.73
N GLY A 15 -42.02 1.79 45.93
CA GLY A 15 -41.31 2.84 45.21
C GLY A 15 -40.63 2.28 43.97
N VAL A 16 -41.32 2.24 42.83
CA VAL A 16 -40.70 1.94 41.53
C VAL A 16 -40.15 3.25 40.96
N SER A 17 -38.89 3.53 41.28
CA SER A 17 -38.12 4.60 40.64
C SER A 17 -37.68 4.13 39.26
N LEU A 18 -38.42 4.50 38.22
CA LEU A 18 -38.00 4.37 36.83
C LEU A 18 -36.85 5.35 36.58
N LEU A 19 -35.61 4.87 36.70
CA LEU A 19 -34.42 5.56 36.21
C LEU A 19 -34.40 5.46 34.68
N SER A 20 -35.12 6.36 34.00
CA SER A 20 -34.93 6.62 32.57
C SER A 20 -33.60 7.37 32.38
N GLY A 21 -32.51 6.60 32.37
CA GLY A 21 -31.21 7.08 31.91
C GLY A 21 -31.25 7.24 30.39
N CYS A 22 -31.24 8.48 29.91
CA CYS A 22 -30.92 8.77 28.52
C CYS A 22 -29.49 8.27 28.24
N THR A 23 -29.35 7.10 27.63
CA THR A 23 -28.08 6.74 26.99
C THR A 23 -27.92 7.67 25.77
N PRO A 24 -26.78 8.34 25.58
CA PRO A 24 -26.51 9.03 24.32
C PRO A 24 -26.62 8.02 23.18
N ALA A 25 -27.38 8.35 22.14
CA ALA A 25 -27.37 7.57 20.92
C ALA A 25 -25.92 7.50 20.40
N PRO A 26 -25.42 6.34 19.93
CA PRO A 26 -24.09 6.26 19.35
C PRO A 26 -24.00 7.25 18.18
N GLU A 27 -23.08 8.21 18.26
CA GLU A 27 -22.74 9.05 17.12
C GLU A 27 -22.29 8.14 15.98
N SER A 28 -23.00 8.20 14.85
CA SER A 28 -22.59 7.52 13.63
C SER A 28 -21.24 8.07 13.20
N THR A 29 -20.17 7.28 13.37
CA THR A 29 -18.86 7.62 12.80
C THR A 29 -19.03 7.73 11.29
N PRO A 30 -18.60 8.84 10.65
CA PRO A 30 -18.70 8.95 9.21
C PRO A 30 -17.89 7.81 8.57
N THR A 31 -18.54 7.01 7.73
CA THR A 31 -17.82 6.06 6.88
C THR A 31 -16.92 6.88 5.95
N PRO A 32 -15.61 6.58 5.85
CA PRO A 32 -14.74 7.28 4.92
C PRO A 32 -15.33 7.22 3.51
N SER A 33 -15.27 8.34 2.79
CA SER A 33 -15.65 8.34 1.39
C SER A 33 -14.64 7.51 0.59
N PRO A 34 -15.06 6.81 -0.47
CA PRO A 34 -14.15 6.17 -1.41
C PRO A 34 -13.07 7.15 -1.90
N ALA A 35 -11.84 6.68 -2.04
CA ALA A 35 -10.74 7.44 -2.62
C ALA A 35 -10.97 7.80 -4.10
N PHE A 36 -11.69 6.93 -4.83
CA PHE A 36 -11.98 7.06 -6.25
C PHE A 36 -13.49 6.92 -6.51
N THR A 37 -13.96 7.47 -7.63
CA THR A 37 -15.38 7.41 -8.00
C THR A 37 -15.72 6.25 -8.94
N SER A 38 -14.71 5.60 -9.52
CA SER A 38 -14.86 4.48 -10.45
C SER A 38 -13.60 3.60 -10.51
N GLU A 39 -13.75 2.38 -11.03
CA GLU A 39 -12.60 1.50 -11.32
C GLU A 39 -11.68 2.08 -12.39
N GLU A 40 -12.23 2.72 -13.42
CA GLU A 40 -11.43 3.34 -14.49
C GLU A 40 -10.52 4.43 -13.92
N GLU A 41 -11.05 5.28 -13.04
CA GLU A 41 -10.27 6.30 -12.34
C GLU A 41 -9.18 5.67 -11.45
N ALA A 42 -9.52 4.62 -10.69
CA ALA A 42 -8.58 3.91 -9.84
C ALA A 42 -7.45 3.28 -10.67
N PHE A 43 -7.76 2.65 -11.80
CA PHE A 43 -6.77 2.02 -12.68
C PHE A 43 -5.86 3.05 -13.35
N ALA A 44 -6.41 4.19 -13.79
CA ALA A 44 -5.61 5.29 -14.33
C ALA A 44 -4.66 5.88 -13.27
N ALA A 45 -5.14 6.05 -12.04
CA ALA A 45 -4.31 6.50 -10.92
C ALA A 45 -3.21 5.48 -10.61
N ALA A 46 -3.53 4.18 -10.64
CA ALA A 46 -2.56 3.12 -10.43
C ALA A 46 -1.46 3.08 -11.50
N GLU A 47 -1.81 3.26 -12.77
CA GLU A 47 -0.84 3.37 -13.86
C GLU A 47 0.09 4.57 -13.67
N ALA A 48 -0.48 5.73 -13.31
CA ALA A 48 0.29 6.94 -13.05
C ALA A 48 1.27 6.76 -11.87
N THR A 49 0.81 6.17 -10.76
CA THR A 49 1.66 5.88 -9.60
C THR A 49 2.77 4.88 -9.93
N PHE A 50 2.46 3.81 -10.66
CA PHE A 50 3.48 2.84 -11.06
C PHE A 50 4.52 3.47 -12.01
N SER A 51 4.07 4.33 -12.93
CA SER A 51 4.97 5.12 -13.79
C SER A 51 5.88 6.03 -12.97
N GLU A 52 5.34 6.73 -11.98
CA GLU A 52 6.14 7.58 -11.10
C GLU A 52 7.14 6.78 -10.26
N TYR A 53 6.75 5.61 -9.76
CA TYR A 53 7.62 4.68 -9.05
C TYR A 53 8.80 4.24 -9.94
N ILE A 54 8.55 3.85 -11.20
CA ILE A 54 9.60 3.48 -12.16
C ILE A 54 10.51 4.67 -12.51
N ASP A 55 9.94 5.86 -12.65
CA ASP A 55 10.71 7.08 -12.86
C ASP A 55 11.63 7.42 -11.66
N ALA A 56 11.13 7.24 -10.43
CA ALA A 56 11.94 7.39 -9.23
C ALA A 56 13.03 6.32 -9.14
N LEU A 57 12.71 5.07 -9.49
CA LEU A 57 13.64 3.96 -9.53
C LEU A 57 14.80 4.24 -10.50
N ASN A 58 14.50 4.80 -11.67
CA ASN A 58 15.51 5.18 -12.67
C ASN A 58 16.40 6.35 -12.23
N ARG A 59 16.01 7.12 -11.20
CA ARG A 59 16.79 8.23 -10.64
C ARG A 59 17.67 7.81 -9.46
N VAL A 60 17.57 6.57 -8.98
CA VAL A 60 18.40 6.06 -7.89
C VAL A 60 19.88 6.08 -8.29
N ASP A 61 20.69 6.82 -7.54
CA ASP A 61 22.16 6.72 -7.58
C ASP A 61 22.61 5.98 -6.32
N THR A 62 23.12 4.75 -6.49
CA THR A 62 23.57 3.91 -5.37
C THR A 62 24.72 4.52 -4.55
N ARG A 63 25.36 5.59 -5.05
CA ARG A 63 26.38 6.35 -4.29
C ARG A 63 25.79 7.38 -3.35
N ASP A 64 24.53 7.76 -3.55
CA ASP A 64 23.84 8.81 -2.80
C ASP A 64 22.49 8.30 -2.26
N PRO A 65 22.45 7.83 -1.00
CA PRO A 65 21.24 7.30 -0.39
C PRO A 65 20.06 8.28 -0.30
N GLU A 66 20.30 9.60 -0.36
CA GLU A 66 19.22 10.59 -0.39
C GLU A 66 18.35 10.42 -1.64
N THR A 67 18.92 9.92 -2.75
CA THR A 67 18.17 9.64 -3.99
C THR A 67 17.15 8.51 -3.84
N PHE A 68 17.24 7.69 -2.78
CA PHE A 68 16.35 6.55 -2.58
C PHE A 68 15.00 6.98 -1.98
N GLU A 69 14.96 8.12 -1.29
CA GLU A 69 13.80 8.52 -0.48
C GLU A 69 12.53 8.62 -1.30
N ARG A 70 12.60 9.24 -2.49
CA ARG A 70 11.43 9.40 -3.36
C ARG A 70 10.86 8.05 -3.81
N LEU A 71 11.72 7.06 -4.08
CA LEU A 71 11.28 5.72 -4.44
C LEU A 71 10.50 5.08 -3.28
N PHE A 72 11.03 5.22 -2.05
CA PHE A 72 10.39 4.64 -0.87
C PHE A 72 9.04 5.27 -0.56
N GLU A 73 8.88 6.58 -0.75
CA GLU A 73 7.58 7.27 -0.59
C GLU A 73 6.49 6.76 -1.54
N LEU A 74 6.87 6.21 -2.70
CA LEU A 74 5.96 5.69 -3.72
C LEU A 74 5.67 4.20 -3.56
N SER A 75 6.27 3.56 -2.55
CA SER A 75 6.17 2.12 -2.31
C SER A 75 5.75 1.82 -0.88
N SER A 76 5.20 0.64 -0.68
CA SER A 76 4.90 0.10 0.64
C SER A 76 5.15 -1.42 0.63
N GLY A 77 4.77 -2.10 1.71
CA GLY A 77 4.70 -3.56 1.73
C GLY A 77 6.00 -4.27 1.36
N THR A 78 5.90 -5.23 0.45
CA THR A 78 7.03 -6.07 0.04
C THR A 78 7.99 -5.34 -0.88
N VAL A 79 7.48 -4.45 -1.75
CA VAL A 79 8.30 -3.65 -2.67
C VAL A 79 9.20 -2.70 -1.90
N GLU A 80 8.66 -1.90 -0.97
CA GLU A 80 9.46 -0.97 -0.18
C GLU A 80 10.54 -1.70 0.63
N SER A 81 10.17 -2.82 1.27
CA SER A 81 11.10 -3.62 2.07
C SER A 81 12.24 -4.19 1.22
N ALA A 82 11.92 -4.71 0.04
CA ALA A 82 12.90 -5.25 -0.90
C ALA A 82 13.84 -4.17 -1.43
N ASP A 83 13.30 -3.02 -1.83
CA ASP A 83 14.07 -1.89 -2.36
C ASP A 83 14.99 -1.30 -1.31
N ARG A 84 14.49 -1.05 -0.09
CA ARG A 84 15.32 -0.58 1.03
C ARG A 84 16.49 -1.52 1.27
N LYS A 85 16.23 -2.83 1.33
CA LYS A 85 17.28 -3.83 1.53
C LYS A 85 18.27 -3.86 0.36
N ASN A 86 17.79 -3.81 -0.87
CA ASN A 86 18.61 -3.93 -2.07
C ASN A 86 19.49 -2.70 -2.26
N PHE A 87 18.93 -1.49 -2.27
CA PHE A 87 19.72 -0.27 -2.50
C PHE A 87 20.67 0.05 -1.35
N SER A 88 20.27 -0.24 -0.10
CA SER A 88 21.20 -0.12 1.04
C SER A 88 22.38 -1.09 0.92
N ARG A 89 22.14 -2.33 0.47
CA ARG A 89 23.21 -3.30 0.21
C ARG A 89 24.11 -2.83 -0.92
N MET A 90 23.54 -2.41 -2.06
CA MET A 90 24.30 -1.92 -3.21
C MET A 90 25.19 -0.74 -2.82
N HIS A 91 24.67 0.20 -2.04
CA HIS A 91 25.43 1.32 -1.49
C HIS A 91 26.60 0.84 -0.62
N ALA A 92 26.33 -0.04 0.35
CA ALA A 92 27.34 -0.57 1.26
C ALA A 92 28.45 -1.38 0.54
N GLU A 93 28.09 -2.08 -0.54
CA GLU A 93 29.00 -2.88 -1.36
C GLU A 93 29.68 -2.07 -2.48
N GLY A 94 29.41 -0.76 -2.58
CA GLY A 94 29.98 0.10 -3.63
C GLY A 94 29.55 -0.31 -5.04
N GLN A 95 28.40 -0.98 -5.19
CA GLN A 95 27.85 -1.36 -6.48
C GLN A 95 27.29 -0.13 -7.19
N VAL A 96 27.41 -0.09 -8.51
CA VAL A 96 26.90 1.00 -9.36
C VAL A 96 25.74 0.49 -10.20
N LEU A 97 24.57 1.12 -10.04
CA LEU A 97 23.42 0.95 -10.91
C LEU A 97 23.50 1.91 -12.10
N ALA A 98 23.16 1.43 -13.30
CA ALA A 98 23.09 2.26 -14.50
C ALA A 98 22.07 1.71 -15.52
N GLY A 99 21.60 2.57 -16.42
CA GLY A 99 20.57 2.22 -17.40
C GLY A 99 19.17 2.52 -16.90
N GLU A 100 18.16 2.11 -17.67
CA GLU A 100 16.76 2.45 -17.41
C GLU A 100 15.88 1.21 -17.47
N THR A 101 14.95 1.15 -16.53
CA THR A 101 13.77 0.27 -16.57
C THR A 101 12.66 0.98 -17.35
N ARG A 102 11.97 0.26 -18.24
CA ARG A 102 10.86 0.82 -19.03
C ARG A 102 9.59 0.02 -18.85
N ILE A 103 8.47 0.70 -18.66
CA ILE A 103 7.14 0.08 -18.72
C ILE A 103 6.78 -0.12 -20.19
N THR A 104 6.58 -1.37 -20.61
CA THR A 104 6.14 -1.70 -21.98
C THR A 104 4.65 -2.02 -22.06
N PHE A 105 4.04 -2.36 -20.93
CA PHE A 105 2.62 -2.67 -20.81
C PHE A 105 2.14 -2.40 -19.39
N PHE A 106 0.90 -1.92 -19.26
CA PHE A 106 0.18 -1.82 -18.01
C PHE A 106 -1.31 -2.10 -18.24
N GLU A 107 -1.95 -2.79 -17.31
CA GLU A 107 -3.40 -3.04 -17.35
C GLU A 107 -3.94 -3.23 -15.94
N GLY A 108 -4.96 -2.45 -15.57
CA GLY A 108 -5.77 -2.68 -14.37
C GLY A 108 -6.59 -3.97 -14.51
N LYS A 109 -6.58 -4.82 -13.47
CA LYS A 109 -7.21 -6.15 -13.50
C LYS A 109 -8.45 -6.24 -12.62
N ALA A 110 -8.39 -5.66 -11.44
CA ALA A 110 -9.50 -5.65 -10.48
C ALA A 110 -9.26 -4.59 -9.40
N SER A 111 -10.34 -4.17 -8.75
CA SER A 111 -10.27 -3.38 -7.53
C SER A 111 -11.08 -4.05 -6.41
N GLU A 112 -10.69 -3.81 -5.16
CA GLU A 112 -11.44 -4.24 -3.97
C GLU A 112 -12.09 -3.02 -3.30
N SER A 113 -13.26 -3.22 -2.68
CA SER A 113 -14.15 -2.13 -2.27
C SER A 113 -13.62 -1.28 -1.11
N PRO A 114 -13.90 0.05 -1.15
CA PRO A 114 -14.25 0.92 -2.29
C PRO A 114 -13.03 1.52 -3.05
N PHE A 115 -12.16 0.69 -3.63
CA PHE A 115 -10.97 1.04 -4.42
C PHE A 115 -9.66 1.24 -3.65
N GLU A 116 -9.55 0.80 -2.39
CA GLU A 116 -8.29 0.90 -1.62
C GLU A 116 -7.24 -0.13 -2.01
N ARG A 117 -7.64 -1.22 -2.68
CA ARG A 117 -6.69 -2.21 -3.21
C ARG A 117 -6.95 -2.42 -4.69
N ILE A 118 -5.94 -2.12 -5.49
CA ILE A 118 -5.97 -2.23 -6.95
C ILE A 118 -5.00 -3.32 -7.36
N ARG A 119 -5.49 -4.26 -8.17
CA ARG A 119 -4.69 -5.30 -8.80
C ARG A 119 -4.45 -4.90 -10.24
N ALA A 120 -3.20 -4.97 -10.68
CA ALA A 120 -2.81 -4.68 -12.05
C ALA A 120 -1.80 -5.71 -12.53
N SER A 121 -1.55 -5.71 -13.85
CA SER A 121 -0.40 -6.39 -14.44
C SER A 121 0.43 -5.39 -15.21
N ALA A 122 1.75 -5.54 -15.17
CA ALA A 122 2.66 -4.71 -15.94
C ALA A 122 3.75 -5.54 -16.60
N CYS A 123 4.38 -4.97 -17.62
CA CYS A 123 5.60 -5.49 -18.18
C CYS A 123 6.71 -4.46 -18.07
N LEU A 124 7.85 -4.91 -17.56
CA LEU A 124 9.06 -4.11 -17.45
C LEU A 124 10.14 -4.66 -18.38
N ASP A 125 10.68 -3.82 -19.24
CA ASP A 125 11.95 -4.04 -19.92
C ASP A 125 13.09 -3.49 -19.05
N VAL A 126 13.96 -4.40 -18.61
CA VAL A 126 15.16 -4.12 -17.80
C VAL A 126 16.43 -4.53 -18.54
N SER A 127 16.36 -4.79 -19.84
CA SER A 127 17.48 -5.24 -20.68
C SER A 127 18.65 -4.25 -20.68
N ASN A 128 18.36 -2.97 -20.45
CA ASN A 128 19.36 -1.90 -20.37
C ASN A 128 19.91 -1.65 -18.96
N VAL A 129 19.32 -2.28 -17.93
CA VAL A 129 19.73 -2.10 -16.53
C VAL A 129 20.97 -2.93 -16.24
N ARG A 130 22.04 -2.26 -15.81
CA ARG A 130 23.33 -2.83 -15.47
C ARG A 130 23.64 -2.57 -14.00
N ILE A 131 24.22 -3.58 -13.36
CA ILE A 131 24.81 -3.48 -12.02
C ILE A 131 26.28 -3.82 -12.17
N THR A 132 27.16 -2.94 -11.69
CA THR A 132 28.61 -3.14 -11.71
C THR A 132 29.11 -3.26 -10.28
N ASN A 133 29.83 -4.33 -9.96
CA ASN A 133 30.46 -4.51 -8.66
C ASN A 133 31.65 -3.56 -8.49
N GLN A 134 32.12 -3.39 -7.26
CA GLN A 134 33.26 -2.51 -6.95
C GLN A 134 34.55 -2.90 -7.70
N ASP A 135 34.74 -4.18 -8.02
CA ASP A 135 35.88 -4.70 -8.79
C ASP A 135 35.73 -4.53 -10.32
N GLY A 136 34.61 -3.95 -10.78
CA GLY A 136 34.29 -3.75 -12.19
C GLY A 136 33.59 -4.93 -12.86
N SER A 137 33.38 -6.06 -12.16
CA SER A 137 32.64 -7.19 -12.69
C SER A 137 31.13 -6.90 -12.77
N SER A 138 30.40 -7.65 -13.61
CA SER A 138 28.94 -7.55 -13.67
C SER A 138 28.31 -8.13 -12.39
N GLY A 139 27.44 -7.35 -11.76
CA GLY A 139 26.54 -7.83 -10.70
C GLY A 139 25.24 -8.45 -11.23
N VAL A 140 25.06 -8.47 -12.55
CA VAL A 140 23.89 -9.05 -13.22
C VAL A 140 24.22 -10.47 -13.70
N SER A 141 23.33 -11.42 -13.38
CA SER A 141 23.41 -12.79 -13.91
C SER A 141 23.33 -12.80 -15.44
N PRO A 142 24.16 -13.59 -16.16
CA PRO A 142 24.06 -13.73 -17.61
C PRO A 142 22.71 -14.32 -18.06
N ASP A 143 22.06 -15.07 -17.18
CA ASP A 143 20.76 -15.70 -17.45
C ASP A 143 19.57 -14.83 -17.03
N ARG A 144 19.81 -13.57 -16.60
CA ARG A 144 18.72 -12.66 -16.22
C ARG A 144 17.85 -12.37 -17.45
N PRO A 145 16.52 -12.63 -17.39
CA PRO A 145 15.59 -12.13 -18.40
C PRO A 145 15.71 -10.61 -18.61
N GLY A 146 15.62 -10.17 -19.86
CA GLY A 146 15.58 -8.75 -20.19
C GLY A 146 14.21 -8.11 -19.95
N VAL A 147 13.15 -8.93 -19.85
CA VAL A 147 11.77 -8.48 -19.66
C VAL A 147 11.09 -9.33 -18.60
N TYR A 148 10.26 -8.70 -17.77
CA TYR A 148 9.46 -9.35 -16.74
C TYR A 148 7.98 -8.97 -16.86
N ALA A 149 7.10 -9.97 -16.83
CA ALA A 149 5.68 -9.78 -16.55
C ALA A 149 5.49 -9.76 -15.03
N LEU A 150 4.72 -8.80 -14.52
CA LEU A 150 4.52 -8.56 -13.09
C LEU A 150 3.03 -8.55 -12.74
N ALA A 151 2.68 -9.18 -11.62
CA ALA A 151 1.42 -8.96 -10.91
C ALA A 151 1.65 -7.89 -9.84
N LEU A 152 0.86 -6.82 -9.89
CA LEU A 152 0.99 -5.67 -9.02
C LEU A 152 -0.17 -5.60 -8.03
N ILE A 153 0.13 -5.18 -6.81
CA ILE A 153 -0.85 -4.68 -5.85
C ILE A 153 -0.48 -3.24 -5.51
N LEU A 154 -1.44 -2.33 -5.68
CA LEU A 154 -1.34 -0.95 -5.24
C LEU A 154 -2.37 -0.67 -4.15
N LEU A 155 -1.98 0.09 -3.15
CA LEU A 155 -2.83 0.44 -2.01
C LEU A 155 -3.06 1.93 -1.93
N ALA A 156 -4.34 2.31 -1.83
CA ALA A 156 -4.76 3.71 -1.67
C ALA A 156 -4.91 4.05 -0.19
N ASP A 157 -4.42 5.23 0.18
CA ASP A 157 -4.75 5.84 1.46
C ASP A 157 -6.14 6.52 1.40
N PRO A 158 -6.70 6.98 2.54
CA PRO A 158 -7.99 7.68 2.56
C PRO A 158 -8.04 8.99 1.76
N ASN A 159 -6.90 9.53 1.34
CA ASN A 159 -6.80 10.74 0.52
C ASN A 159 -6.65 10.42 -0.98
N GLY A 160 -6.61 9.14 -1.34
CA GLY A 160 -6.43 8.65 -2.72
C GLY A 160 -4.98 8.64 -3.19
N ALA A 161 -4.00 8.85 -2.31
CA ALA A 161 -2.60 8.60 -2.64
C ALA A 161 -2.34 7.10 -2.71
N LEU A 162 -1.75 6.64 -3.81
CA LEU A 162 -1.42 5.24 -4.04
C LEU A 162 0.06 4.97 -3.76
N THR A 163 0.35 3.76 -3.28
CA THR A 163 1.71 3.21 -3.21
C THR A 163 1.75 1.82 -3.85
N VAL A 164 2.91 1.45 -4.39
CA VAL A 164 3.16 0.09 -4.92
C VAL A 164 3.50 -0.83 -3.75
N ASP A 165 2.59 -1.74 -3.39
CA ASP A 165 2.73 -2.63 -2.22
C ASP A 165 3.44 -3.94 -2.58
N SER A 166 3.06 -4.55 -3.70
CA SER A 166 3.67 -5.79 -4.20
C SER A 166 3.90 -5.74 -5.71
N ALA A 167 4.96 -6.41 -6.16
CA ALA A 167 5.32 -6.59 -7.56
C ALA A 167 5.96 -7.96 -7.75
N ASP A 168 5.15 -8.95 -8.07
CA ASP A 168 5.56 -10.35 -8.13
C ASP A 168 5.71 -10.80 -9.59
N PRO A 169 6.84 -11.43 -9.98
CA PRO A 169 6.98 -12.00 -11.31
C PRO A 169 5.90 -13.01 -11.63
N ILE A 170 5.34 -12.92 -12.84
CA ILE A 170 4.43 -13.93 -13.37
C ILE A 170 5.27 -14.85 -14.26
N GLU A 171 5.51 -16.07 -13.78
CA GLU A 171 6.23 -17.08 -14.55
C GLU A 171 5.43 -17.52 -15.79
N ASP A 172 6.15 -17.85 -16.86
CA ASP A 172 5.61 -18.40 -18.11
C ASP A 172 4.53 -17.55 -18.83
N VAL A 173 4.33 -16.29 -18.42
CA VAL A 173 3.42 -15.35 -19.10
C VAL A 173 4.23 -14.36 -19.94
N PRO A 174 4.06 -14.37 -21.28
CA PRO A 174 4.75 -13.43 -22.15
C PRO A 174 4.14 -12.03 -22.00
N CYS A 175 5.01 -11.04 -22.10
CA CYS A 175 4.59 -9.65 -22.15
C CYS A 175 3.93 -9.32 -23.50
N PRO A 176 2.71 -8.75 -23.52
CA PRO A 176 2.06 -8.38 -24.76
C PRO A 176 2.90 -7.38 -25.57
N GLY A 177 2.99 -7.57 -26.89
CA GLY A 177 3.61 -6.59 -27.80
C GLY A 177 5.14 -6.60 -27.89
N LEU A 178 5.80 -7.67 -27.44
CA LEU A 178 7.22 -7.96 -27.69
C LEU A 178 7.42 -9.06 -28.74
#